data_AF-A0A7V4TKR2-F1
#
_entry.id   AF-A0A7V4TKR2-F1
#
_cell.length_a   1.000
_cell.length_b   1.000
_cell.length_c   1.000
_cell.angle_alpha   90.00
_cell.angle_beta   90.00
_cell.angle_gamma   90.00
#
_symmetry.space_group_name_H-M   'P 1'
#
loop_
_entity.id
_entity.type
_entity.pdbx_description
1 polymer ?
#
loop_
_entity_poly.entity_id
_entity_poly.type
_entity_poly.pdbx_seq_one_letter_code
_entity_poly.pdbx_strand_id
1 'polypeptide(L)' 'MARRGNREGTICRRKDGRWCGAVTLGYDPKTGKPIRKFFYGKTRQEVAEKLTKLLRDHHLGLLPARNERVEF' A
#
# COMPACT_ATOMS: atom_id res chain seq x y z
N MET A 1 -1.80 18.23 -14.24
CA MET A 1 -2.08 17.27 -13.14
C MET A 1 -1.17 16.06 -13.32
N ALA A 2 -0.13 15.94 -12.50
CA ALA A 2 0.82 14.83 -12.60
C ALA A 2 0.11 13.52 -12.31
N ARG A 3 -0.12 12.71 -13.35
CA ARG A 3 -0.54 11.30 -13.23
C ARG A 3 0.59 10.59 -12.49
N ARG A 4 0.38 10.35 -11.18
CA ARG A 4 1.27 9.49 -10.40
C ARG A 4 1.38 8.15 -11.12
N GLY A 5 2.61 7.65 -11.24
CA GLY A 5 2.90 6.41 -11.94
C GLY A 5 2.02 5.29 -11.35
N ASN A 6 1.45 4.47 -12.23
CA ASN A 6 0.61 3.32 -11.89
C ASN A 6 1.41 2.30 -11.05
N ARG A 7 1.71 2.60 -9.77
CA ARG A 7 2.39 1.75 -8.76
C ARG A 7 2.76 2.50 -7.46
N GLU A 8 2.63 3.83 -7.38
CA GLU A 8 3.20 4.62 -6.27
C GLU A 8 2.38 4.65 -4.96
N GLY A 9 1.22 4.00 -4.94
CA GLY A 9 0.32 4.04 -3.79
C GLY A 9 -0.35 5.41 -3.58
N THR A 10 -1.32 5.45 -2.68
CA THR A 10 -2.14 6.63 -2.38
C THR A 10 -2.10 6.89 -0.89
N ILE A 11 -1.72 8.09 -0.48
CA ILE A 11 -1.77 8.52 0.92
C ILE A 11 -2.84 9.60 1.04
N CYS A 12 -3.89 9.34 1.82
CA CYS A 12 -4.99 10.25 2.05
C CYS A 12 -5.29 10.40 3.55
N ARG A 13 -5.59 11.63 3.98
CA ARG A 13 -6.05 11.92 5.33
C ARG A 13 -7.56 11.65 5.42
N ARG A 14 -7.98 10.89 6.42
CA ARG A 14 -9.40 10.58 6.68
C ARG A 14 -10.04 11.64 7.57
N LYS A 15 -11.38 11.60 7.68
CA LYS A 15 -12.19 12.53 8.48
C LYS A 15 -11.90 12.42 9.99
N ASP A 16 -11.46 11.26 10.45
CA ASP A 16 -11.07 10.97 11.83
C ASP A 16 -9.65 11.45 12.20
N GLY A 17 -8.95 12.13 11.28
CA GLY A 17 -7.59 12.63 11.49
C GLY A 17 -6.49 11.58 11.26
N ARG A 18 -6.85 10.32 11.01
CA ARG A 18 -5.88 9.26 10.66
C ARG A 18 -5.44 9.38 9.21
N TRP A 19 -4.23 8.91 8.93
CA TRP A 19 -3.71 8.78 7.57
C TRP A 19 -3.95 7.36 7.06
N CYS A 20 -4.44 7.26 5.83
CA CYS A 20 -4.64 6.01 5.12
C CYS A 20 -3.65 5.95 3.96
N GLY A 21 -2.91 4.85 3.88
CA GLY A 21 -2.08 4.48 2.74
C GLY A 21 -2.71 3.31 1.99
N ALA A 22 -2.65 3.35 0.66
CA ALA A 22 -3.06 2.25 -0.20
C ALA A 22 -1.94 1.93 -1.18
N VAL A 23 -1.57 0.67 -1.36
CA VAL A 23 -0.58 0.25 -2.35
C VAL A 23 -1.08 -0.94 -3.14
N THR A 24 -0.74 -1.02 -4.42
CA THR A 24 -1.08 -2.15 -5.27
C THR A 24 0.13 -3.08 -5.34
N LEU A 25 0.00 -4.28 -4.80
CA LEU A 25 1.06 -5.29 -4.70
C LEU A 25 1.04 -6.29 -5.88
N GLY A 26 0.52 -5.86 -7.02
CA GLY A 26 0.37 -6.71 -8.20
C GLY A 26 -1.07 -7.15 -8.46
N TYR A 27 -1.21 -8.23 -9.22
CA TYR A 27 -2.49 -8.76 -9.70
C TYR A 27 -2.61 -10.22 -9.28
N ASP A 28 -3.81 -10.58 -8.84
CA ASP A 28 -4.13 -11.96 -8.50
C ASP A 28 -4.05 -12.82 -9.77
N PRO A 29 -3.20 -13.87 -9.81
CA PRO A 29 -2.98 -14.65 -11.02
C PRO A 29 -4.19 -15.51 -11.42
N LYS A 30 -5.14 -15.75 -10.51
CA LYS A 30 -6.34 -16.55 -10.77
C LYS A 30 -7.50 -15.70 -11.26
N THR A 31 -7.62 -14.48 -10.75
CA THR A 31 -8.77 -13.59 -11.00
C THR A 31 -8.43 -12.38 -11.86
N GLY A 32 -7.15 -12.08 -12.07
CA GLY A 32 -6.67 -10.89 -12.78
C GLY A 32 -6.94 -9.57 -12.05
N LYS A 33 -7.45 -9.62 -10.81
CA LYS A 33 -7.83 -8.42 -10.04
C LYS A 33 -6.61 -7.80 -9.38
N PRO A 34 -6.50 -6.46 -9.33
CA PRO A 34 -5.41 -5.80 -8.62
C PRO A 34 -5.52 -6.04 -7.12
N ILE A 35 -4.43 -6.48 -6.51
CA ILE A 35 -4.34 -6.70 -5.07
C ILE A 35 -3.92 -5.39 -4.43
N ARG A 36 -4.90 -4.68 -3.89
CA ARG A 36 -4.70 -3.41 -3.20
C ARG A 36 -4.70 -3.63 -1.71
N LYS A 37 -3.66 -3.15 -1.04
CA LYS A 37 -3.49 -3.23 0.41
C LYS A 37 -3.66 -1.86 1.02
N PHE A 38 -4.53 -1.77 2.02
CA PHE A 38 -4.78 -0.55 2.78
C PHE A 38 -4.12 -0.66 4.15
N PHE A 39 -3.47 0.41 4.58
CA PHE A 39 -2.82 0.52 5.87
C PHE A 39 -3.06 1.90 6.46
N TYR A 40 -2.95 2.02 7.77
CA TYR A 40 -3.30 3.24 8.49
C TYR A 40 -2.16 3.66 9.42
N GLY A 41 -2.09 4.96 9.66
CA GLY A 41 -1.15 5.55 10.60
C GLY A 41 -1.65 6.86 11.19
N LYS A 42 -0.98 7.33 12.24
CA LYS A 42 -1.33 8.60 12.90
C LYS A 42 -0.81 9.81 12.14
N THR A 43 0.30 9.67 11.42
CA THR A 43 0.94 10.75 10.67
C THR A 43 1.17 10.35 9.20
N ARG A 44 1.32 11.36 8.34
CA ARG A 44 1.68 11.13 6.93
C ARG A 44 3.02 10.41 6.80
N GLN A 45 3.97 10.76 7.66
CA GLN A 45 5.33 10.23 7.64
C GLN A 45 5.32 8.74 7.97
N GLU A 46 4.63 8.33 9.04
CA GLU A 46 4.48 6.93 9.41
C GLU A 46 3.86 6.11 8.26
N VAL A 47 2.84 6.65 7.59
CA VAL A 47 2.24 6.01 6.41
C VAL A 47 3.22 5.96 5.23
N ALA A 48 4.03 6.98 5.00
CA ALA A 48 5.04 6.97 3.95
C ALA A 48 6.15 5.93 4.23
N GLU A 49 6.60 5.78 5.47
CA GLU A 49 7.58 4.77 5.87
C GLU A 49 7.03 3.35 5.71
N LYS A 50 5.79 3.13 6.15
CA LYS A 50 5.06 1.86 5.95
C LYS A 50 4.92 1.52 4.46
N LEU A 51 4.63 2.51 3.62
CA LEU A 51 4.57 2.34 2.16
C LEU A 51 5.91 1.87 1.59
N THR A 52 7.00 2.55 1.94
CA THR A 52 8.35 2.21 1.47
C THR A 52 8.75 0.81 1.94
N LYS A 53 8.46 0.44 3.19
CA LYS A 53 8.71 -0.90 3.73
C LYS A 53 7.94 -1.97 2.93
N LEU A 54 6.65 -1.74 2.66
CA LEU A 54 5.84 -2.67 1.84
C LEU A 54 6.37 -2.82 0.42
N LEU A 55 6.75 -1.71 -0.23
CA LEU A 55 7.29 -1.74 -1.59
C LEU A 55 8.61 -2.50 -1.66
N ARG A 56 9.48 -2.30 -0.66
CA ARG A 56 10.75 -3.04 -0.53
C ARG A 56 10.50 -4.53 -0.32
N ASP A 57 9.63 -4.88 0.61
CA ASP A 57 9.34 -6.28 0.95
C ASP A 57 8.65 -7.01 -0.21
N HIS A 58 7.78 -6.31 -0.94
CA HIS A 58 7.21 -6.80 -2.20
C HIS A 58 8.27 -7.00 -3.28
N HIS A 59 9.22 -6.07 -3.45
CA HIS A 59 10.30 -6.22 -4.42
C HIS A 59 11.21 -7.40 -4.09
N LEU A 60 11.41 -7.68 -2.80
CA LEU A 60 12.17 -8.82 -2.30
C LEU A 60 11.40 -10.15 -2.37
N GLY A 61 10.11 -10.14 -2.75
CA GLY A 61 9.27 -11.34 -2.82
C GLY A 61 8.83 -11.89 -1.45
N LEU A 62 9.05 -11.13 -0.37
CA LEU A 62 8.69 -11.50 1.00
C LEU A 62 7.21 -11.28 1.31
N LEU A 63 6.55 -10.36 0.59
CA LEU A 63 5.09 -10.22 0.65
C LEU A 63 4.43 -11.09 -0.41
N PRO A 64 3.60 -12.06 -0.01
CA PRO A 64 2.74 -12.72 -0.96
C PRO A 64 1.71 -11.71 -1.47
N ALA A 65 1.41 -11.79 -2.76
CA ALA A 65 0.33 -11.06 -3.42
C ALA A 65 -1.03 -11.62 -2.97
N ARG A 66 -1.30 -11.60 -1.66
CA ARG A 66 -2.56 -12.02 -1.04
C ARG A 66 -2.94 -11.00 0.04
N ASN A 67 -4.24 -10.88 0.29
CA ASN A 67 -4.81 -9.93 1.25
C ASN A 67 -4.56 -10.34 2.71
N GLU A 68 -3.30 -10.49 3.09
CA GLU A 68 -2.91 -10.76 4.46
C GLU A 68 -2.70 -9.48 5.24
N ARG A 69 -2.99 -9.55 6.54
CA ARG A 69 -2.69 -8.46 7.47
C ARG A 69 -1.17 -8.37 7.58
N VAL A 70 -0.57 -7.27 7.11
CA VAL A 70 0.83 -6.95 7.44
C VAL A 70 0.77 -6.20 8.76
N GLU A 71 1.40 -6.80 9.77
CA GLU A 71 1.70 -6.12 11.02
C GLU A 71 2.95 -5.26 10.79
N PHE A 72 2.87 -3.99 11.19
CA PHE A 72 3.90 -3.00 10.91
C PHE A 72 4.82 -2.76 12.10
#